data_AF-A0A7I8JJW5-F1
#
_entry.id   AF-A0A7I8JJW5-F1
#
_cell.length_a   1.000
_cell.length_b   1.000
_cell.length_c   1.000
_cell.angle_alpha   90.00
_cell.angle_beta   90.00
_cell.angle_gamma   90.00
#
_symmetry.space_group_name_H-M   'P 1'
#
loop_
_entity.id
_entity.type
_entity.pdbx_description
1 polymer ?
#
loop_
_entity_poly.entity_id
_entity_poly.type
_entity_poly.pdbx_seq_one_letter_code
_entity_poly.pdbx_strand_id
1 'polypeptide(L)'
;MEASIMDGPRRRCGAVSGLTTVKNPISLARLVMDRSPHSYLAFDGAEEFAREQGVEVVDNDYFITEENVGMLKLAKEANTILFDYRVPLAETCSKAAAAAAAEDGGGLQMMNGLPLSVYAQETVGCVVVDSQGRCAAATSTGGLMNKKSGRIGDSPIIGAGTYACGACAVSCTGEGEAILRGTLARDVAALMEYKGLSLQEAVDFVIKERLDEGMAGLIAVSGTGDVAYGFNCTGMFRGCASSDGFLDVGIWN
;
A
#
# COMPACT_ATOMS: atom_id res chain seq x y z
N MET A 1 10.77 -3.30 5.55
CA MET A 1 9.88 -3.29 4.37
C MET A 1 9.14 -4.61 4.25
N GLU A 2 8.00 -4.58 3.58
CA GLU A 2 7.07 -5.70 3.40
C GLU A 2 6.54 -5.71 1.96
N ALA A 3 6.31 -6.88 1.37
CA ALA A 3 5.71 -6.99 0.04
C ALA A 3 5.05 -8.36 -0.19
N SER A 4 4.07 -8.41 -1.08
CA SER A 4 3.53 -9.66 -1.60
C SER A 4 3.13 -9.57 -3.06
N ILE A 5 3.14 -10.73 -3.74
CA ILE A 5 2.69 -10.90 -5.12
C ILE A 5 1.84 -12.17 -5.23
N MET A 6 0.81 -12.13 -6.08
CA MET A 6 -0.09 -13.25 -6.32
C MET A 6 -0.42 -13.41 -7.81
N ASP A 7 -0.33 -14.65 -8.29
CA ASP A 7 -0.72 -15.11 -9.62
C ASP A 7 -2.11 -15.77 -9.57
N GLY A 8 -3.10 -15.17 -10.23
CA GLY A 8 -4.52 -15.53 -10.10
C GLY A 8 -4.90 -16.94 -10.57
N PRO A 9 -4.48 -17.43 -11.76
CA PRO A 9 -4.91 -18.71 -12.33
C PRO A 9 -4.69 -19.93 -11.43
N ARG A 10 -3.62 -19.94 -10.64
CA ARG A 10 -3.32 -21.02 -9.68
C ARG A 10 -3.27 -20.56 -8.23
N ARG A 11 -3.57 -19.28 -7.98
CA ARG A 11 -3.45 -18.63 -6.67
C ARG A 11 -2.08 -18.86 -6.02
N ARG A 12 -1.03 -18.96 -6.85
CA ARG A 12 0.34 -19.01 -6.35
C ARG A 12 0.69 -17.64 -5.79
N CYS A 13 1.42 -17.60 -4.70
CA CYS A 13 1.78 -16.35 -4.07
C CYS A 13 3.14 -16.45 -3.38
N GLY A 14 3.74 -15.28 -3.17
CA GLY A 14 4.95 -15.11 -2.39
C GLY A 14 4.88 -13.80 -1.64
N ALA A 15 5.41 -13.80 -0.42
CA ALA A 15 5.38 -12.66 0.48
C ALA A 15 6.64 -12.61 1.33
N VAL A 16 7.02 -11.39 1.70
CA VAL A 16 8.17 -11.09 2.55
C VAL A 16 7.87 -9.98 3.55
N SER A 17 8.47 -10.03 4.73
CA SER A 17 8.27 -9.01 5.77
C SER A 17 9.49 -8.80 6.62
N GLY A 18 9.61 -7.61 7.20
CA GLY A 18 10.73 -7.28 8.09
C GLY A 18 12.08 -7.16 7.37
N LEU A 19 12.08 -6.94 6.06
CA LEU A 19 13.31 -6.73 5.30
C LEU A 19 13.93 -5.37 5.65
N THR A 20 15.25 -5.34 5.73
CA THR A 20 16.06 -4.16 6.03
C THR A 20 17.11 -3.89 4.94
N THR A 21 17.62 -4.93 4.26
CA THR A 21 18.73 -4.74 3.29
C THR A 21 18.33 -4.93 1.83
N VAL A 22 17.22 -5.62 1.56
CA VAL A 22 16.82 -5.99 0.20
C VAL A 22 16.27 -4.78 -0.56
N LYS A 23 16.94 -4.39 -1.65
CA LYS A 23 16.58 -3.19 -2.43
C LYS A 23 15.16 -3.21 -2.98
N ASN A 24 14.71 -4.37 -3.47
CA ASN A 24 13.39 -4.53 -4.10
C ASN A 24 12.61 -5.67 -3.44
N PRO A 25 11.87 -5.40 -2.34
CA PRO A 25 11.09 -6.40 -1.60
C PRO A 25 10.14 -7.23 -2.49
N ILE A 26 9.48 -6.59 -3.48
CA ILE A 26 8.55 -7.28 -4.37
C ILE A 26 9.24 -8.32 -5.28
N SER A 27 10.50 -8.08 -5.65
CA SER A 27 11.30 -9.03 -6.42
C SER A 27 11.64 -10.27 -5.59
N LEU A 28 11.94 -10.08 -4.30
CA LEU A 28 12.14 -11.21 -3.39
C LEU A 28 10.84 -11.97 -3.12
N ALA A 29 9.70 -11.28 -2.94
CA ALA A 29 8.39 -11.92 -2.85
C ALA A 29 8.10 -12.81 -4.07
N ARG A 30 8.45 -12.36 -5.27
CA ARG A 30 8.36 -13.16 -6.50
C ARG A 30 9.25 -14.40 -6.46
N LEU A 31 10.46 -14.29 -5.92
CA LEU A 31 11.36 -15.43 -5.75
C LEU A 31 10.86 -16.41 -4.68
N VAL A 32 10.23 -15.95 -3.60
CA VAL A 32 9.55 -16.84 -2.63
C VAL A 32 8.52 -17.69 -3.37
N MET A 33 7.70 -17.07 -4.23
CA MET A 33 6.68 -17.77 -5.01
C MET A 33 7.27 -18.79 -6.00
N ASP A 34 8.37 -18.45 -6.68
CA ASP A 34 8.93 -19.24 -7.80
C ASP A 34 10.05 -20.22 -7.41
N ARG A 35 10.75 -19.97 -6.31
CA ARG A 35 11.99 -20.67 -5.93
C ARG A 35 11.93 -21.29 -4.54
N SER A 36 10.77 -21.31 -3.89
CA SER A 36 10.58 -21.99 -2.61
C SER A 36 9.27 -22.79 -2.62
N PRO A 37 9.12 -23.80 -1.73
CA PRO A 37 7.83 -24.46 -1.49
C PRO A 37 6.92 -23.64 -0.56
N HIS A 38 7.32 -22.44 -0.15
CA HIS A 38 6.65 -21.60 0.83
C HIS A 38 6.00 -20.39 0.17
N SER A 39 4.99 -19.83 0.83
CA SER A 39 4.31 -18.61 0.37
C SER A 39 4.76 -17.35 1.08
N TYR A 40 5.44 -17.46 2.22
CA TYR A 40 5.77 -16.31 3.05
C TYR A 40 7.00 -16.57 3.92
N LEU A 41 8.01 -15.70 3.81
CA LEU A 41 9.17 -15.64 4.70
C LEU A 41 9.21 -14.28 5.42
N ALA A 42 9.79 -14.22 6.62
CA ALA A 42 9.88 -12.96 7.37
C ALA A 42 11.20 -12.83 8.14
N PHE A 43 11.57 -11.58 8.42
CA PHE A 43 12.72 -11.19 9.24
C PHE A 43 14.01 -11.86 8.75
N ASP A 44 14.83 -12.37 9.67
CA ASP A 44 16.13 -12.97 9.37
C ASP A 44 16.03 -14.12 8.36
N GLY A 45 14.95 -14.91 8.38
CA GLY A 45 14.73 -15.98 7.42
C GLY A 45 14.46 -15.47 5.99
N ALA A 46 13.82 -14.31 5.86
CA ALA A 46 13.66 -13.68 4.54
C ALA A 46 14.97 -13.07 4.04
N GLU A 47 15.78 -12.49 4.93
CA GLU A 47 17.11 -11.97 4.61
C GLU A 47 18.10 -13.09 4.23
N GLU A 48 18.03 -14.24 4.91
CA GLU A 48 18.80 -15.42 4.54
C GLU A 48 18.43 -15.93 3.14
N PHE A 49 17.14 -16.07 2.88
CA PHE A 49 16.66 -16.45 1.55
C PHE A 49 17.10 -15.42 0.48
N ALA A 50 17.07 -14.12 0.80
CA ALA A 50 17.58 -13.08 -0.10
C ALA A 50 19.04 -13.30 -0.49
N ARG A 51 19.90 -13.62 0.49
CA ARG A 51 21.32 -13.95 0.26
C ARG A 51 21.49 -15.19 -0.61
N GLU A 52 20.70 -16.24 -0.35
CA GLU A 52 20.73 -17.47 -1.16
C GLU A 52 20.32 -17.24 -2.62
N GLN A 53 19.34 -16.38 -2.85
CA GLN A 53 18.87 -16.05 -4.19
C GLN A 53 19.76 -15.01 -4.91
N GLY A 54 20.73 -14.41 -4.22
CA GLY A 54 21.66 -13.43 -4.79
C GLY A 54 20.98 -12.14 -5.26
N VAL A 55 19.91 -11.71 -4.58
CA VAL A 55 19.25 -10.42 -4.90
C VAL A 55 20.14 -9.25 -4.48
N GLU A 56 19.94 -8.09 -5.13
CA GLU A 56 20.65 -6.87 -4.76
C GLU A 56 20.26 -6.45 -3.34
N VAL A 57 21.27 -6.40 -2.46
CA VAL A 57 21.19 -5.84 -1.11
C VAL A 57 21.95 -4.53 -1.07
N VAL A 58 21.45 -3.60 -0.26
CA VAL A 58 22.00 -2.25 -0.10
C VAL A 58 22.07 -1.91 1.39
N ASP A 59 22.98 -1.00 1.74
CA ASP A 59 23.04 -0.45 3.08
C ASP A 59 21.78 0.36 3.39
N ASN A 60 21.39 0.43 4.68
CA ASN A 60 20.15 1.09 5.09
C ASN A 60 20.07 2.56 4.67
N ASP A 61 21.21 3.25 4.55
CA ASP A 61 21.29 4.65 4.11
C ASP A 61 20.66 4.86 2.72
N TYR A 62 20.58 3.81 1.90
CA TYR A 62 19.86 3.84 0.62
C TYR A 62 18.36 4.15 0.78
N PHE A 63 17.72 3.65 1.84
CA PHE A 63 16.28 3.83 2.07
C PHE A 63 15.95 5.05 2.94
N ILE A 64 16.96 5.63 3.61
CA ILE A 64 16.77 6.71 4.56
C ILE A 64 16.91 8.05 3.84
N THR A 65 15.84 8.84 3.85
CA THR A 65 15.82 10.20 3.30
C THR A 65 15.78 11.23 4.43
N GLU A 66 16.35 12.41 4.21
CA GLU A 66 16.30 13.52 5.19
C GLU A 66 14.86 13.88 5.56
N GLU A 67 13.95 13.85 4.59
CA GLU A 67 12.52 14.07 4.77
C GLU A 67 11.90 13.04 5.74
N ASN A 68 12.14 11.74 5.52
CA ASN A 68 11.63 10.68 6.40
C ASN A 68 12.23 10.76 7.81
N VAL A 69 13.48 11.20 7.95
CA VAL A 69 14.12 11.44 9.26
C VAL A 69 13.42 12.58 10.01
N GLY A 70 13.12 13.67 9.31
CA GLY A 70 12.34 14.79 9.87
C GLY A 70 10.95 14.36 10.33
N MET A 71 10.24 13.60 9.50
CA MET A 71 8.92 13.04 9.82
C MET A 71 8.96 12.10 11.03
N LEU A 72 9.99 11.24 11.13
CA LEU A 72 10.16 10.35 12.27
C LEU A 72 10.41 11.12 13.56
N LYS A 73 11.19 12.20 13.52
CA LYS A 73 11.45 13.06 14.68
C LYS A 73 10.15 13.67 15.20
N LEU A 74 9.35 14.26 14.32
CA LEU A 74 8.04 14.83 14.67
C LEU A 74 7.08 13.76 15.25
N ALA A 75 7.03 12.57 14.63
CA ALA A 75 6.19 11.48 15.11
C ALA A 75 6.55 11.01 16.53
N LYS A 76 7.86 10.95 16.83
CA LYS A 76 8.36 10.58 18.16
C LYS A 76 8.05 11.64 19.20
N GLU A 77 8.25 12.91 18.88
CA GLU A 77 7.94 14.04 19.77
C GLU A 77 6.45 14.09 20.11
N ALA A 78 5.59 13.85 19.12
CA ALA A 78 4.15 13.77 19.30
C ALA A 78 3.65 12.43 19.90
N ASN A 79 4.55 11.45 20.12
CA ASN A 79 4.23 10.08 20.53
C ASN A 79 3.06 9.46 19.73
N THR A 80 3.06 9.68 18.42
CA THR A 80 2.00 9.26 17.50
C THR A 80 2.56 8.39 16.39
N ILE A 81 1.70 7.54 15.84
CA ILE A 81 1.88 6.97 14.51
C ILE A 81 1.28 8.00 13.53
N LEU A 82 2.04 8.42 12.52
CA LEU A 82 1.56 9.36 11.52
C LEU A 82 0.83 8.59 10.41
N PHE A 83 -0.40 9.01 10.14
CA PHE A 83 -1.20 8.60 8.98
C PHE A 83 -1.38 9.81 8.08
N ASP A 84 -1.19 9.63 6.77
CA ASP A 84 -1.19 10.66 5.71
C ASP A 84 -2.52 11.45 5.64
N TYR A 85 -3.64 10.85 6.07
CA TYR A 85 -4.99 11.35 5.76
C TYR A 85 -5.48 12.58 6.55
N ARG A 86 -4.65 13.23 7.35
CA ARG A 86 -5.07 14.40 8.15
C ARG A 86 -4.54 15.70 7.56
N VAL A 87 -5.12 16.12 6.45
CA VAL A 87 -5.21 17.56 6.17
C VAL A 87 -6.21 18.12 7.21
N PRO A 88 -5.83 19.06 8.09
CA PRO A 88 -6.81 19.71 8.94
C PRO A 88 -7.78 20.47 8.04
N LEU A 89 -9.04 20.03 7.99
CA LEU A 89 -10.13 20.88 7.54
C LEU A 89 -10.14 22.10 8.46
N ALA A 90 -10.17 23.29 7.87
CA ALA A 90 -9.76 24.58 8.42
C ALA A 90 -10.56 25.13 9.62
N GLU A 91 -11.25 24.30 10.41
CA GLU A 91 -12.14 24.75 11.48
C GLU A 91 -11.61 24.53 12.90
N THR A 92 -10.47 23.84 13.09
CA THR A 92 -9.93 23.58 14.44
C THR A 92 -8.42 23.84 14.55
N CYS A 93 -8.00 25.08 14.35
CA CYS A 93 -6.71 25.55 14.86
C CYS A 93 -6.92 26.74 15.79
N SER A 94 -6.94 26.45 17.09
CA SER A 94 -6.72 27.48 18.10
C SER A 94 -5.32 28.07 17.90
N LYS A 95 -5.22 29.39 18.05
CA LYS A 95 -4.07 30.26 17.70
C LYS A 95 -2.73 29.94 18.40
N ALA A 96 -2.58 28.80 19.08
CA ALA A 96 -1.37 28.42 19.79
C ALA A 96 -0.38 27.61 18.93
N ALA A 97 -0.84 26.85 17.93
CA ALA A 97 0.05 26.01 17.10
C ALA A 97 0.83 26.79 16.03
N ALA A 98 0.34 27.96 15.61
CA ALA A 98 0.94 28.77 14.55
C ALA A 98 2.20 29.54 14.98
N ALA A 99 2.46 29.67 16.28
CA ALA A 99 3.56 30.51 16.79
C ALA A 99 4.91 29.79 16.85
N ALA A 100 4.95 28.45 16.78
CA ALA A 100 6.19 27.67 16.96
C ALA A 100 6.96 27.38 15.66
N ALA A 101 6.40 27.70 14.49
CA ALA A 101 6.97 27.33 13.19
C ALA A 101 7.79 28.45 12.50
N ALA A 102 8.01 29.58 13.17
CA ALA A 102 8.57 30.79 12.54
C ALA A 102 10.09 30.97 12.69
N GLU A 103 10.80 30.12 13.43
CA GLU A 103 12.24 30.28 13.64
C GLU A 103 12.95 28.93 13.46
N ASP A 104 13.36 28.62 12.23
CA ASP A 104 14.73 28.24 11.87
C ASP A 104 14.81 27.78 10.39
N GLY A 105 15.38 28.64 9.54
CA GLY A 105 16.47 28.30 8.61
C GLY A 105 16.35 27.23 7.51
N GLY A 106 15.26 26.46 7.37
CA GLY A 106 15.19 25.38 6.37
C GLY A 106 13.75 24.94 6.09
N GLY A 107 12.90 25.86 5.62
CA GLY A 107 11.45 25.66 5.63
C GLY A 107 10.85 25.28 4.27
N LEU A 108 10.40 24.03 4.17
CA LEU A 108 9.15 23.57 3.53
C LEU A 108 8.46 24.54 2.55
N GLN A 109 8.24 24.08 1.30
CA GLN A 109 7.45 24.81 0.31
C GLN A 109 6.05 25.11 0.87
N MET A 110 5.67 26.38 0.84
CA MET A 110 4.38 26.87 1.33
C MET A 110 3.41 27.06 0.16
N MET A 111 2.19 26.54 0.24
CA MET A 111 1.09 26.92 -0.65
C MET A 111 -0.10 27.38 0.21
N ASN A 112 -0.57 28.61 -0.02
CA ASN A 112 -1.63 29.26 0.77
C ASN A 112 -1.39 29.32 2.28
N GLY A 113 -0.15 29.53 2.73
CA GLY A 113 0.16 29.77 4.15
C GLY A 113 0.02 28.55 5.06
N LEU A 114 -0.15 27.36 4.48
CA LEU A 114 -0.11 26.08 5.19
C LEU A 114 1.22 25.39 4.90
N PRO A 115 1.88 24.80 5.92
CA PRO A 115 3.05 23.96 5.70
C PRO A 115 2.65 22.76 4.85
N LEU A 116 3.27 22.61 3.67
CA LEU A 116 3.10 21.44 2.82
C LEU A 116 3.91 20.26 3.37
N SER A 117 3.63 19.80 4.59
CA SER A 117 4.17 18.56 5.14
C SER A 117 3.08 17.83 5.91
N VAL A 118 2.46 16.83 5.28
CA VAL A 118 2.29 15.46 5.79
C VAL A 118 1.86 14.62 4.59
N TYR A 119 2.77 14.31 3.67
CA TYR A 119 2.62 13.12 2.82
C TYR A 119 3.54 12.08 3.45
N ALA A 120 2.99 11.06 4.10
CA ALA A 120 3.77 10.00 4.71
C ALA A 120 3.85 8.87 3.69
N GLN A 121 5.04 8.62 3.13
CA GLN A 121 5.25 7.63 2.06
C GLN A 121 4.40 6.37 2.24
N GLU A 122 3.45 6.20 1.32
CA GLU A 122 2.42 5.19 1.41
C GLU A 122 2.82 3.88 0.72
N THR A 123 2.00 2.86 0.96
CA THR A 123 2.02 1.59 0.25
C THR A 123 1.82 1.82 -1.25
N VAL A 124 2.58 1.08 -2.06
CA VAL A 124 2.43 1.07 -3.52
C VAL A 124 1.88 -0.27 -3.99
N GLY A 125 1.10 -0.23 -5.07
CA GLY A 125 0.34 -1.37 -5.57
C GLY A 125 0.28 -1.41 -7.09
N CYS A 126 0.18 -2.60 -7.65
CA CYS A 126 -0.06 -2.82 -9.07
C CYS A 126 -0.93 -4.05 -9.27
N VAL A 127 -1.93 -3.92 -10.15
CA VAL A 127 -2.79 -5.02 -10.59
C VAL A 127 -2.81 -5.03 -12.11
N VAL A 128 -2.82 -6.23 -12.69
CA VAL A 128 -2.79 -6.42 -14.14
C VAL A 128 -3.71 -7.55 -14.56
N VAL A 129 -4.21 -7.45 -15.79
CA VAL A 129 -4.90 -8.52 -16.50
C VAL A 129 -4.30 -8.62 -17.90
N ASP A 130 -4.06 -9.85 -18.37
CA ASP A 130 -3.52 -10.07 -19.72
C ASP A 130 -4.62 -10.43 -20.74
N SER A 131 -4.22 -10.60 -22.01
CA SER A 131 -5.13 -10.93 -23.11
C SER A 131 -5.82 -12.30 -22.98
N GLN A 132 -5.42 -13.12 -22.01
CA GLN A 132 -6.05 -14.40 -21.69
C GLN A 132 -6.99 -14.29 -20.48
N GLY A 133 -7.18 -13.09 -19.94
CA GLY A 133 -7.96 -12.85 -18.73
C GLY A 133 -7.26 -13.30 -17.45
N ARG A 134 -5.93 -13.49 -17.48
CA ARG A 134 -5.18 -13.89 -16.28
C ARG A 134 -4.82 -12.65 -15.46
N CYS A 135 -5.28 -12.62 -14.23
CA CYS A 135 -5.03 -11.53 -13.30
C CYS A 135 -3.82 -11.79 -12.39
N ALA A 136 -3.09 -10.73 -12.05
CA ALA A 136 -2.05 -10.75 -11.03
C ALA A 136 -2.03 -9.44 -10.21
N ALA A 137 -1.62 -9.53 -8.95
CA ALA A 137 -1.55 -8.40 -8.03
C ALA A 137 -0.22 -8.38 -7.28
N ALA A 138 0.29 -7.19 -6.99
CA ALA A 138 1.52 -6.95 -6.25
C ALA A 138 1.38 -5.70 -5.37
N THR A 139 1.84 -5.79 -4.12
CA THR A 139 1.82 -4.66 -3.16
C THR A 139 3.13 -4.62 -2.37
N SER A 140 3.67 -3.43 -2.10
CA SER A 140 4.91 -3.22 -1.35
C SER A 140 4.84 -1.96 -0.48
N THR A 141 5.47 -2.00 0.70
CA THR A 141 5.42 -0.88 1.65
C THR A 141 6.63 -0.81 2.58
N GLY A 142 6.96 0.41 3.02
CA GLY A 142 7.82 0.65 4.18
C GLY A 142 7.07 0.40 5.51
N GLY A 143 5.74 0.45 5.48
CA GLY A 143 4.86 0.47 6.64
C GLY A 143 4.69 1.88 7.18
N LEU A 144 4.14 1.98 8.39
CA LEU A 144 3.83 3.28 9.01
C LEU A 144 5.07 3.96 9.61
N MET A 145 5.08 5.28 9.55
CA MET A 145 6.07 6.09 10.26
C MET A 145 5.93 5.88 11.77
N ASN A 146 7.07 5.75 12.47
CA ASN A 146 7.12 5.46 13.91
C ASN A 146 6.40 4.15 14.32
N LYS A 147 6.26 3.19 13.40
CA LYS A 147 5.75 1.86 13.74
C LYS A 147 6.64 1.17 14.78
N LYS A 148 6.03 0.35 15.64
CA LYS A 148 6.78 -0.55 16.52
C LYS A 148 7.59 -1.54 15.68
N SER A 149 8.85 -1.78 16.04
CA SER A 149 9.66 -2.83 15.42
C SER A 149 8.94 -4.19 15.47
N GLY A 150 8.87 -4.84 14.31
CA GLY A 150 8.13 -6.08 14.12
C GLY A 150 6.64 -5.92 13.75
N ARG A 151 6.10 -4.69 13.68
CA ARG A 151 4.74 -4.47 13.14
C ARG A 151 4.72 -4.83 11.66
N ILE A 152 3.75 -5.66 11.28
CA ILE A 152 3.46 -6.07 9.91
C ILE A 152 2.07 -5.54 9.54
N GLY A 153 1.96 -4.90 8.37
CA GLY A 153 0.70 -4.38 7.84
C GLY A 153 -0.05 -5.39 6.95
N ASP A 154 -0.95 -4.86 6.13
CA ASP A 154 -1.77 -5.61 5.17
C ASP A 154 -1.01 -6.03 3.90
N SER A 155 -0.04 -5.23 3.47
CA SER A 155 0.63 -5.40 2.17
C SER A 155 1.26 -6.77 1.91
N PRO A 156 1.89 -7.47 2.90
CA PRO A 156 2.41 -8.81 2.67
C PRO A 156 1.37 -9.91 2.88
N ILE A 157 0.16 -9.59 3.36
CA ILE A 157 -0.86 -10.55 3.74
C ILE A 157 -1.83 -10.79 2.58
N ILE A 158 -1.75 -11.98 2.00
CA ILE A 158 -2.61 -12.41 0.90
C ILE A 158 -4.07 -12.44 1.35
N GLY A 159 -4.93 -11.72 0.63
CA GLY A 159 -6.34 -11.55 0.93
C GLY A 159 -6.66 -10.30 1.75
N ALA A 160 -5.66 -9.64 2.34
CA ALA A 160 -5.82 -8.33 2.96
C ALA A 160 -5.38 -7.22 2.01
N GLY A 161 -4.06 -7.02 1.85
CA GLY A 161 -3.51 -5.96 0.99
C GLY A 161 -3.32 -6.37 -0.48
N THR A 162 -3.23 -7.67 -0.76
CA THR A 162 -2.99 -8.20 -2.12
C THR A 162 -3.83 -9.42 -2.37
N TYR A 163 -4.57 -9.47 -3.47
CA TYR A 163 -5.28 -10.68 -3.88
C TYR A 163 -5.39 -10.78 -5.40
N ALA A 164 -5.28 -11.99 -5.94
CA ALA A 164 -5.60 -12.26 -7.34
C ALA A 164 -6.23 -13.65 -7.47
N CYS A 165 -7.27 -13.75 -8.30
CA CYS A 165 -7.91 -14.99 -8.69
C CYS A 165 -8.34 -14.92 -10.16
N GLY A 166 -9.17 -15.86 -10.61
CA GLY A 166 -9.71 -15.84 -11.97
C GLY A 166 -10.73 -14.72 -12.22
N ALA A 167 -11.34 -14.18 -11.16
CA ALA A 167 -12.34 -13.10 -11.29
C ALA A 167 -11.69 -11.72 -11.37
N CYS A 168 -10.70 -11.44 -10.51
CA CYS A 168 -10.05 -10.14 -10.44
C CYS A 168 -8.66 -10.19 -9.75
N ALA A 169 -7.94 -9.07 -9.85
CA ALA A 169 -6.77 -8.75 -9.05
C ALA A 169 -7.02 -7.43 -8.30
N VAL A 170 -6.55 -7.36 -7.05
CA VAL A 170 -6.78 -6.24 -6.13
C VAL A 170 -5.50 -5.94 -5.34
N SER A 171 -5.19 -4.65 -5.19
CA SER A 171 -4.12 -4.13 -4.33
C SER A 171 -4.65 -2.97 -3.50
N CYS A 172 -4.37 -2.99 -2.19
CA CYS A 172 -4.84 -2.01 -1.24
C CYS A 172 -3.70 -1.13 -0.70
N THR A 173 -4.07 0.06 -0.25
CA THR A 173 -3.27 1.02 0.52
C THR A 173 -4.13 1.61 1.62
N GLY A 174 -3.54 2.10 2.72
CA GLY A 174 -4.30 2.65 3.84
C GLY A 174 -3.84 2.22 5.22
N GLU A 175 -4.78 2.30 6.15
CA GLU A 175 -4.62 1.82 7.52
C GLU A 175 -4.58 0.29 7.55
N GLY A 176 -3.36 -0.27 7.54
CA GLY A 176 -3.15 -1.71 7.44
C GLY A 176 -3.95 -2.55 8.45
N GLU A 177 -4.13 -2.09 9.69
CA GLU A 177 -4.94 -2.79 10.69
C GLU A 177 -6.43 -2.86 10.30
N ALA A 178 -6.99 -1.83 9.67
CA ALA A 178 -8.36 -1.84 9.17
C ALA A 178 -8.49 -2.77 7.96
N ILE A 179 -7.54 -2.69 7.02
CA ILE A 179 -7.48 -3.54 5.83
C ILE A 179 -7.37 -5.02 6.22
N LEU A 180 -6.54 -5.34 7.23
CA LEU A 180 -6.37 -6.69 7.76
C LEU A 180 -7.67 -7.25 8.35
N ARG A 181 -8.35 -6.50 9.22
CA ARG A 181 -9.62 -6.92 9.83
C ARG A 181 -10.74 -7.08 8.80
N GLY A 182 -10.75 -6.21 7.79
CA GLY A 182 -11.75 -6.19 6.73
C GLY A 182 -11.51 -7.20 5.61
N THR A 183 -10.30 -7.77 5.49
CA THR A 183 -9.90 -8.66 4.38
C THR A 183 -10.25 -8.07 3.01
N LEU A 184 -10.02 -6.76 2.83
CA LEU A 184 -10.58 -5.96 1.74
C LEU A 184 -10.32 -6.58 0.36
N ALA A 185 -9.05 -6.92 0.05
CA ALA A 185 -8.71 -7.46 -1.26
C ALA A 185 -9.43 -8.78 -1.58
N ARG A 186 -9.58 -9.67 -0.59
CA ARG A 186 -10.32 -10.92 -0.77
C ARG A 186 -11.82 -10.67 -0.92
N ASP A 187 -12.37 -9.73 -0.18
CA ASP A 187 -13.81 -9.45 -0.16
C ASP A 187 -14.31 -8.91 -1.49
N VAL A 188 -13.52 -8.07 -2.20
CA VAL A 188 -13.85 -7.65 -3.57
C VAL A 188 -14.05 -8.88 -4.48
N ALA A 189 -13.09 -9.80 -4.48
CA ALA A 189 -13.20 -11.03 -5.26
C ALA A 189 -14.39 -11.90 -4.79
N ALA A 190 -14.67 -11.96 -3.48
CA ALA A 190 -15.73 -12.80 -2.93
C ALA A 190 -17.12 -12.28 -3.33
N LEU A 191 -17.29 -10.96 -3.37
CA LEU A 191 -18.52 -10.32 -3.82
C LEU A 191 -18.78 -10.58 -5.31
N MET A 192 -17.75 -10.51 -6.13
CA MET A 192 -17.85 -10.89 -7.54
C MET A 192 -18.19 -12.39 -7.69
N GLU A 193 -17.44 -13.26 -7.02
CA GLU A 193 -17.58 -14.73 -7.14
C GLU A 193 -18.89 -15.26 -6.59
N TYR A 194 -19.33 -14.76 -5.43
CA TYR A 194 -20.43 -15.37 -4.66
C TYR A 194 -21.74 -14.59 -4.76
N LYS A 195 -21.69 -13.29 -5.08
CA LYS A 195 -22.88 -12.46 -5.26
C LYS A 195 -23.08 -11.99 -6.71
N GLY A 196 -22.11 -12.22 -7.60
CA GLY A 196 -22.21 -11.81 -8.99
C GLY A 196 -22.19 -10.30 -9.18
N LEU A 197 -21.65 -9.54 -8.23
CA LEU A 197 -21.51 -8.08 -8.38
C LEU A 197 -20.49 -7.75 -9.47
N SER A 198 -20.70 -6.62 -10.16
CA SER A 198 -19.67 -6.05 -11.02
C SER A 198 -18.44 -5.61 -10.21
N LEU A 199 -17.31 -5.42 -10.89
CA LEU A 199 -16.06 -5.02 -10.24
C LEU A 199 -16.24 -3.71 -9.43
N GLN A 200 -16.81 -2.67 -10.04
CA GLN A 200 -16.99 -1.38 -9.35
C GLN A 200 -17.98 -1.48 -8.19
N GLU A 201 -19.08 -2.23 -8.32
CA GLU A 201 -20.02 -2.44 -7.21
C GLU A 201 -19.36 -3.15 -6.02
N ALA A 202 -18.50 -4.15 -6.29
CA ALA A 202 -17.76 -4.85 -5.26
C ALA A 202 -16.73 -3.93 -4.56
N VAL A 203 -16.01 -3.11 -5.33
CA VAL A 203 -15.08 -2.11 -4.80
C VAL A 203 -15.80 -1.07 -3.93
N ASP A 204 -16.90 -0.53 -4.43
CA ASP A 204 -17.72 0.44 -3.71
C ASP A 204 -18.24 -0.11 -2.38
N PHE A 205 -18.77 -1.34 -2.39
CA PHE A 205 -19.22 -2.01 -1.18
C PHE A 205 -18.08 -2.18 -0.17
N VAL A 206 -16.90 -2.61 -0.63
CA VAL A 206 -15.77 -2.87 0.26
C VAL A 206 -15.26 -1.58 0.92
N ILE A 207 -15.21 -0.47 0.18
CA ILE A 207 -14.73 0.80 0.71
C ILE A 207 -15.78 1.51 1.58
N LYS A 208 -17.07 1.45 1.20
CA LYS A 208 -18.13 2.21 1.87
C LYS A 208 -18.81 1.46 3.01
N GLU A 209 -18.93 0.14 2.90
CA GLU A 209 -19.76 -0.69 3.80
C GLU A 209 -18.96 -1.72 4.59
N ARG A 210 -17.88 -2.28 4.02
CA ARG A 210 -17.11 -3.37 4.68
C ARG A 210 -16.07 -2.86 5.66
N LEU A 211 -15.52 -1.68 5.40
CA LEU A 211 -14.51 -1.06 6.26
C LEU A 211 -15.21 -0.48 7.50
N ASP A 212 -15.32 -1.27 8.56
CA ASP A 212 -16.04 -0.88 9.79
C ASP A 212 -15.55 0.47 10.35
N GLU A 213 -14.23 0.62 10.45
CA GLU A 213 -13.52 1.84 10.85
C GLU A 213 -12.16 1.91 10.13
N GLY A 214 -11.74 3.13 9.78
CA GLY A 214 -10.43 3.43 9.21
C GLY A 214 -10.50 4.02 7.80
N MET A 215 -9.33 4.36 7.26
CA MET A 215 -9.14 4.85 5.91
C MET A 215 -8.41 3.82 5.04
N ALA A 216 -8.91 3.60 3.82
CA ALA A 216 -8.31 2.72 2.84
C ALA A 216 -8.58 3.21 1.42
N GLY A 217 -7.71 2.78 0.51
CA GLY A 217 -7.88 2.87 -0.93
C GLY A 217 -7.47 1.56 -1.59
N LEU A 218 -8.02 1.28 -2.77
CA LEU A 218 -7.62 0.12 -3.55
C LEU A 218 -7.79 0.36 -5.05
N ILE A 219 -7.02 -0.41 -5.82
CA ILE A 219 -7.14 -0.55 -7.27
C ILE A 219 -7.46 -2.00 -7.60
N ALA A 220 -8.25 -2.21 -8.65
CA ALA A 220 -8.65 -3.54 -9.08
C ALA A 220 -8.80 -3.63 -10.60
N VAL A 221 -8.58 -4.84 -11.13
CA VAL A 221 -8.92 -5.21 -12.51
C VAL A 221 -9.65 -6.54 -12.55
N SER A 222 -10.62 -6.70 -13.44
CA SER A 222 -11.33 -7.96 -13.66
C SER A 222 -10.64 -8.82 -14.73
N GLY A 223 -10.95 -10.12 -14.75
CA GLY A 223 -10.53 -11.01 -15.84
C GLY A 223 -11.09 -10.65 -17.22
N THR A 224 -12.10 -9.77 -17.27
CA THR A 224 -12.70 -9.24 -18.50
C THR A 224 -12.08 -7.92 -18.98
N GLY A 225 -11.15 -7.35 -18.22
CA GLY A 225 -10.47 -6.09 -18.59
C GLY A 225 -11.07 -4.84 -17.96
N ASP A 226 -12.08 -4.97 -17.10
CA ASP A 226 -12.63 -3.81 -16.37
C ASP A 226 -11.61 -3.30 -15.36
N VAL A 227 -11.53 -1.98 -15.21
CA VAL A 227 -10.66 -1.31 -14.24
C VAL A 227 -11.56 -0.61 -13.22
N ALA A 228 -11.24 -0.77 -11.94
CA ALA A 228 -11.95 -0.09 -10.85
C ALA A 228 -10.96 0.43 -9.81
N TYR A 229 -11.38 1.47 -9.10
CA TYR A 229 -10.70 1.95 -7.91
C TYR A 229 -11.74 2.49 -6.92
N GLY A 230 -11.36 2.59 -5.66
CA GLY A 230 -12.19 3.19 -4.62
C GLY A 230 -11.35 3.54 -3.41
N PHE A 231 -11.65 4.65 -2.76
CA PHE A 231 -10.97 5.10 -1.56
C PHE A 231 -11.87 6.02 -0.73
N ASN A 232 -11.68 6.01 0.59
CA ASN A 232 -12.36 6.92 1.52
C ASN A 232 -11.39 7.90 2.22
N CYS A 233 -10.11 7.89 1.83
CA CYS A 233 -9.13 8.89 2.20
C CYS A 233 -9.31 10.20 1.41
N THR A 234 -8.55 11.25 1.78
CA THR A 234 -8.57 12.55 1.08
C THR A 234 -8.21 12.42 -0.39
N GLY A 235 -7.24 11.56 -0.72
CA GLY A 235 -6.83 11.25 -2.08
C GLY A 235 -6.01 9.98 -2.14
N MET A 236 -5.84 9.45 -3.35
CA MET A 236 -5.07 8.25 -3.64
C MET A 236 -4.36 8.42 -4.98
N PHE A 237 -3.02 8.47 -4.96
CA PHE A 237 -2.21 8.47 -6.18
C PHE A 237 -2.47 7.20 -6.97
N ARG A 238 -2.99 7.35 -8.18
CA ARG A 238 -3.33 6.23 -9.05
C ARG A 238 -3.05 6.58 -10.51
N GLY A 239 -2.78 5.53 -11.27
CA GLY A 239 -2.78 5.60 -12.72
C GLY A 239 -3.22 4.26 -13.30
N CYS A 240 -3.79 4.30 -14.48
CA CYS A 240 -4.09 3.11 -15.26
C CYS A 240 -3.68 3.31 -16.71
N ALA A 241 -3.38 2.20 -17.36
CA ALA A 241 -3.05 2.17 -18.77
C ALA A 241 -3.54 0.84 -19.36
N SER A 242 -3.98 0.87 -20.61
CA SER A 242 -4.42 -0.31 -21.36
C SER A 242 -3.72 -0.38 -22.72
N SER A 243 -3.72 -1.57 -23.31
CA SER A 243 -3.03 -1.83 -24.58
C SER A 243 -3.64 -1.11 -25.80
N ASP A 244 -4.88 -0.66 -25.70
CA ASP A 244 -5.57 0.14 -26.73
C ASP A 244 -5.29 1.65 -26.59
N GLY A 245 -4.41 2.04 -25.66
CA GLY A 245 -3.91 3.41 -25.55
C GLY A 245 -4.69 4.30 -24.58
N PHE A 246 -5.65 3.75 -23.83
CA PHE A 246 -6.25 4.50 -22.72
C PHE A 246 -5.24 4.65 -21.58
N LEU A 247 -5.16 5.88 -21.05
CA LEU A 247 -4.28 6.27 -19.95
C LEU A 247 -5.02 7.29 -19.10
N ASP A 248 -5.07 7.03 -17.80
CA ASP A 248 -5.66 7.94 -16.82
C ASP A 248 -4.76 8.03 -15.58
N VAL A 249 -4.72 9.21 -14.98
CA VAL A 249 -3.93 9.50 -13.77
C VAL A 249 -4.75 10.39 -12.85
N GLY A 250 -4.76 10.06 -11.57
CA GLY A 250 -5.59 10.75 -10.60
C GLY A 250 -4.98 10.75 -9.20
N ILE A 251 -5.41 11.72 -8.41
CA ILE A 251 -5.12 11.81 -6.98
C ILE A 251 -6.44 11.97 -6.23
N TRP A 252 -7.29 12.86 -6.72
CA TRP A 252 -8.58 13.19 -6.11
C TRP A 252 -9.76 12.46 -6.81
N ASN A 253 -10.96 12.63 -6.25
CA ASN A 253 -12.23 12.24 -6.87
C ASN A 253 -12.69 13.24 -7.92
#